data_AF-A0A9J7BXT5-F1
#
_entry.id   AF-A0A9J7BXT5-F1
#
_cell.length_a   1.000
_cell.length_b   1.000
_cell.length_c   1.000
_cell.angle_alpha   90.00
_cell.angle_beta   90.00
_cell.angle_gamma   90.00
#
_symmetry.space_group_name_H-M   'P 1'
#
loop_
_entity.id
_entity.type
_entity.pdbx_description
1 polymer ?
#
loop_
_entity_poly.entity_id
_entity_poly.type
_entity_poly.pdbx_seq_one_letter_code
_entity_poly.pdbx_strand_id
1 'polypeptide(L)'
;MTLEELRERIDILDRQLVDLLNERASAAQMVGHLKAATSLPVYEPNREKLVYANVRAANRGPLPDIELTHIYERIIDVMRALQRNELASERHAQEMAKLAAGQTGAQAPETEKQ
;
A
#
# COMPACT_ATOMS: atom_id res chain seq x y z
N MET A 1 -1.55 -29.13 -27.38
CA MET A 1 -2.03 -28.13 -26.44
C MET A 1 -3.54 -28.06 -26.54
N THR A 2 -4.25 -28.45 -25.49
CA THR A 2 -5.72 -28.42 -25.40
C THR A 2 -6.20 -27.12 -24.75
N LEU A 3 -7.51 -26.86 -24.80
CA LEU A 3 -8.10 -25.73 -24.10
C LEU A 3 -7.91 -25.81 -22.59
N GLU A 4 -7.94 -27.02 -22.03
CA GLU A 4 -7.78 -27.23 -20.59
C GLU A 4 -6.35 -26.95 -20.14
N GLU A 5 -5.36 -27.43 -20.90
CA GLU A 5 -3.94 -27.16 -20.63
C GLU A 5 -3.64 -25.64 -20.68
N LEU A 6 -4.32 -24.90 -21.56
CA LEU A 6 -4.22 -23.43 -21.61
C LEU A 6 -4.81 -22.76 -20.36
N ARG A 7 -5.96 -23.25 -19.87
CA ARG A 7 -6.61 -22.72 -18.67
C ARG A 7 -5.78 -22.98 -17.41
N GLU A 8 -5.28 -24.21 -17.26
CA GLU A 8 -4.37 -24.55 -16.16
C GLU A 8 -3.12 -23.65 -16.18
N ARG A 9 -2.60 -23.35 -17.37
CA ARG A 9 -1.48 -22.43 -17.51
C ARG A 9 -1.84 -21.01 -17.05
N ILE A 10 -3.04 -20.52 -17.37
CA ILE A 10 -3.53 -19.22 -16.91
C ILE A 10 -3.65 -19.21 -15.38
N ASP A 11 -4.25 -20.23 -14.77
CA ASP A 11 -4.38 -20.31 -13.31
C ASP A 11 -3.03 -20.29 -12.58
N ILE A 12 -2.01 -20.93 -13.16
CA ILE A 12 -0.64 -20.88 -12.63
C ILE A 12 -0.08 -19.46 -12.71
N LEU A 13 -0.25 -18.78 -13.84
CA LEU A 13 0.20 -17.40 -14.03
C LEU A 13 -0.53 -16.44 -13.08
N ASP A 14 -1.83 -16.62 -12.89
CA ASP A 14 -2.64 -15.79 -12.00
C ASP A 14 -2.17 -15.90 -10.54
N ARG A 15 -1.83 -17.11 -10.08
CA ARG A 15 -1.21 -17.28 -8.75
C ARG A 15 0.12 -16.53 -8.63
N GLN A 16 0.96 -16.60 -9.65
CA GLN A 16 2.23 -15.85 -9.67
C GLN A 16 2.00 -14.32 -9.68
N LEU A 17 0.98 -13.86 -10.40
CA LEU A 17 0.59 -12.45 -10.39
C LEU A 17 0.13 -12.01 -9.01
N VAL A 18 -0.65 -12.83 -8.29
CA VAL A 18 -1.06 -12.54 -6.91
C VAL A 18 0.14 -12.40 -5.99
N ASP A 19 1.11 -13.31 -6.08
CA ASP A 19 2.33 -13.25 -5.26
C ASP A 19 3.11 -11.95 -5.52
N LEU A 20 3.34 -11.61 -6.79
CA LEU A 20 4.02 -10.37 -7.19
C LEU A 20 3.26 -9.10 -6.77
N LEU A 21 1.93 -9.12 -6.84
CA LEU A 21 1.09 -8.01 -6.41
C LEU A 21 1.16 -7.81 -4.89
N ASN A 22 1.20 -8.90 -4.11
CA ASN A 22 1.37 -8.85 -2.66
C ASN A 22 2.75 -8.29 -2.28
N GLU A 23 3.82 -8.76 -2.92
CA GLU A 23 5.17 -8.20 -2.72
C GLU A 23 5.20 -6.71 -3.03
N ARG A 24 4.59 -6.29 -4.14
CA ARG A 24 4.47 -4.88 -4.51
C ARG A 24 3.64 -4.09 -3.49
N ALA A 25 2.60 -4.67 -2.92
CA ALA A 25 1.78 -4.06 -1.88
C ALA A 25 2.61 -3.83 -0.60
N SER A 26 3.37 -4.82 -0.14
CA SER A 26 4.26 -4.68 1.02
C SER A 26 5.28 -3.57 0.80
N ALA A 27 5.89 -3.48 -0.39
CA ALA A 27 6.79 -2.38 -0.72
C ALA A 27 6.07 -1.00 -0.69
N ALA A 28 4.83 -0.94 -1.17
CA ALA A 28 4.04 0.30 -1.12
C ALA A 28 3.68 0.72 0.31
N GLN A 29 3.39 -0.23 1.20
CA GLN A 29 3.15 0.03 2.63
C GLN A 29 4.40 0.62 3.30
N MET A 30 5.57 0.01 3.06
CA MET A 30 6.86 0.54 3.55
C MET A 30 7.12 1.98 3.06
N VAL A 31 6.84 2.26 1.78
CA VAL A 31 6.90 3.62 1.24
C VAL A 31 5.90 4.55 1.94
N GLY A 32 4.69 4.07 2.22
CA GLY A 32 3.68 4.78 2.99
C GLY A 32 4.17 5.20 4.38
N HIS A 33 4.73 4.26 5.15
CA HIS A 33 5.28 4.53 6.48
C HIS A 33 6.42 5.56 6.44
N LEU A 34 7.33 5.43 5.47
CA LEU A 34 8.43 6.39 5.32
C LEU A 34 7.91 7.79 4.99
N LYS A 35 6.94 7.88 4.07
CA LYS A 35 6.28 9.15 3.73
C LYS A 35 5.54 9.74 4.93
N ALA A 36 4.92 8.91 5.79
CA ALA A 36 4.32 9.35 7.05
C ALA A 36 5.35 10.03 7.94
N ALA A 37 6.48 9.34 8.17
CA ALA A 37 7.54 9.79 9.06
C ALA A 37 8.19 11.08 8.56
N THR A 38 8.26 11.29 7.24
CA THR A 38 8.87 12.47 6.63
C THR A 38 7.85 13.52 6.18
N SER A 39 6.56 13.39 6.52
CA SER A 39 5.47 14.30 6.08
C SER A 39 5.38 14.49 4.56
N LEU A 40 5.72 13.47 3.78
CA LEU A 40 5.62 13.50 2.32
C LEU A 40 4.21 13.09 1.84
N PRO A 41 3.74 13.63 0.70
CA PRO A 41 2.43 13.26 0.16
C PRO A 41 2.42 11.84 -0.42
N VAL A 42 1.29 11.14 -0.25
CA VAL A 42 1.08 9.82 -0.89
C VAL A 42 0.96 9.94 -2.41
N TYR A 43 0.30 11.00 -2.90
CA TYR A 43 0.08 11.23 -4.33
C TYR A 43 1.22 12.04 -4.95
N GLU A 44 1.92 11.45 -5.91
CA GLU A 44 3.06 12.06 -6.61
C GLU A 44 2.98 11.76 -8.12
N PRO A 45 2.34 12.63 -8.92
CA PRO A 45 2.09 12.39 -10.35
C PRO A 45 3.35 12.05 -11.16
N ASN A 46 4.47 12.71 -10.84
CA ASN A 46 5.73 12.48 -11.52
C ASN A 46 6.28 11.07 -11.25
N ARG A 47 6.10 10.56 -10.02
CA ARG A 47 6.53 9.20 -9.67
C ARG A 47 5.73 8.16 -10.45
N GLU A 48 4.44 8.39 -10.64
CA GLU A 48 3.54 7.49 -11.38
C GLU A 48 3.87 7.45 -12.86
N LYS A 49 4.13 8.62 -13.48
CA LYS A 49 4.62 8.70 -14.86
C LYS A 49 5.88 7.86 -15.08
N LEU A 50 6.80 7.85 -14.11
CA LEU A 50 7.99 7.01 -14.15
C LEU A 50 7.66 5.51 -14.03
N VAL A 51 6.68 5.12 -13.22
CA VAL A 51 6.20 3.72 -13.20
C VAL A 51 5.71 3.31 -14.57
N TYR A 52 4.83 4.11 -15.19
CA TYR A 52 4.28 3.79 -16.51
C TYR A 52 5.36 3.72 -17.59
N ALA A 53 6.33 4.64 -17.57
CA ALA A 53 7.47 4.61 -18.49
C ALA A 53 8.31 3.34 -18.34
N ASN A 54 8.62 2.95 -17.10
CA ASN A 54 9.41 1.74 -16.82
C ASN A 54 8.69 0.48 -17.31
N VAL A 55 7.39 0.40 -17.09
CA VAL A 55 6.57 -0.75 -17.47
C VAL A 55 6.47 -0.89 -18.98
N ARG A 56 6.23 0.21 -19.70
CA ARG A 56 6.24 0.20 -21.18
C ARG A 56 7.62 -0.20 -21.73
N ALA A 57 8.69 0.33 -21.16
CA ALA A 57 10.05 -0.03 -21.59
C ALA A 57 10.38 -1.52 -21.37
N ALA A 58 9.77 -2.16 -20.38
CA ALA A 58 9.93 -3.58 -20.12
C ALA A 58 9.00 -4.49 -20.97
N ASN A 59 7.97 -3.92 -21.60
CA ASN A 59 6.99 -4.67 -22.37
C ASN A 59 7.59 -5.20 -23.68
N ARG A 60 7.45 -6.50 -23.91
CA ARG A 60 7.86 -7.18 -25.16
C ARG A 60 6.67 -7.81 -25.90
N GLY A 61 5.47 -7.40 -25.54
CA GLY A 61 4.22 -7.97 -26.05
C GLY A 61 3.85 -9.29 -25.34
N PRO A 62 2.76 -9.96 -25.80
CA PRO A 62 1.86 -9.55 -26.88
C PRO A 62 0.87 -8.43 -26.50
N LEU A 63 0.87 -8.00 -25.22
CA LEU A 63 -0.03 -6.96 -24.73
C LEU A 63 0.40 -5.58 -25.25
N PRO A 64 -0.51 -4.75 -25.81
CA PRO A 64 -0.21 -3.38 -26.19
C PRO A 64 0.17 -2.50 -24.98
N ASP A 65 1.09 -1.56 -25.18
CA ASP A 65 1.55 -0.63 -24.14
C ASP A 65 0.43 0.16 -23.47
N ILE A 66 -0.61 0.52 -24.22
CA ILE A 66 -1.76 1.25 -23.71
C ILE A 66 -2.55 0.42 -22.70
N GLU A 67 -2.80 -0.86 -22.99
CA GLU A 67 -3.52 -1.76 -22.09
C GLU A 67 -2.69 -2.09 -20.86
N LEU A 68 -1.38 -2.27 -21.03
CA LEU A 68 -0.48 -2.44 -19.91
C LEU A 68 -0.46 -1.20 -18.99
N THR A 69 -0.55 -0.01 -19.58
CA THR A 69 -0.65 1.24 -18.81
C THR A 69 -1.95 1.29 -18.01
N HIS A 70 -3.10 0.96 -18.60
CA HIS A 70 -4.40 0.92 -17.90
C HIS A 70 -4.39 -0.05 -16.71
N ILE A 71 -3.79 -1.24 -16.87
CA ILE A 71 -3.62 -2.20 -15.77
C ILE A 71 -2.81 -1.55 -14.63
N TYR A 72 -1.71 -0.87 -14.97
CA TYR A 72 -0.85 -0.25 -13.97
C TYR A 72 -1.47 0.96 -13.28
N GLU A 73 -2.32 1.74 -13.95
CA GLU A 73 -3.11 2.80 -13.32
C GLU A 73 -3.97 2.21 -12.21
N ARG A 74 -4.68 1.11 -12.48
CA ARG A 74 -5.50 0.44 -11.48
C ARG A 74 -4.69 -0.15 -10.34
N ILE A 75 -3.54 -0.75 -10.64
CA ILE A 75 -2.61 -1.25 -9.62
C ILE A 75 -2.11 -0.10 -8.73
N ILE A 76 -1.75 1.06 -9.29
CA ILE A 76 -1.31 2.22 -8.51
C ILE A 76 -2.44 2.78 -7.65
N ASP A 77 -3.67 2.85 -8.17
CA ASP A 77 -4.85 3.27 -7.40
C ASP A 77 -4.99 2.48 -6.10
N VAL A 78 -4.93 1.15 -6.21
CA VAL A 78 -5.05 0.25 -5.07
C VAL A 78 -3.90 0.48 -4.08
N MET A 79 -2.65 0.58 -4.55
CA MET A 79 -1.52 0.81 -3.65
C MET A 79 -1.57 2.16 -2.94
N ARG A 80 -2.10 3.21 -3.57
CA ARG A 80 -2.33 4.50 -2.90
C ARG A 80 -3.42 4.40 -1.85
N ALA A 81 -4.49 3.65 -2.12
CA ALA A 81 -5.54 3.42 -1.15
C ALA A 81 -5.02 2.66 0.08
N LEU A 82 -4.21 1.62 -0.12
CA LEU A 82 -3.56 0.88 0.96
C LEU A 82 -2.71 1.80 1.84
N GLN A 83 -1.83 2.61 1.24
CA GLN A 83 -1.03 3.60 1.98
C GLN A 83 -1.91 4.57 2.78
N ARG A 84 -2.98 5.10 2.21
CA ARG A 84 -3.88 6.04 2.92
C ARG A 84 -4.59 5.38 4.10
N ASN A 85 -5.08 4.16 3.92
CA ASN A 85 -5.81 3.42 4.95
C ASN A 85 -4.90 3.08 6.13
N GLU A 86 -3.68 2.65 5.85
CA GLU A 86 -2.67 2.35 6.86
C GLU A 86 -2.29 3.60 7.65
N LEU A 87 -1.99 4.71 6.97
CA LEU A 87 -1.72 6.00 7.61
C LEU A 87 -2.88 6.47 8.51
N ALA A 88 -4.12 6.27 8.06
CA ALA A 88 -5.30 6.61 8.86
C ALA A 88 -5.40 5.73 10.12
N SER A 89 -5.14 4.43 9.98
CA SER A 89 -5.13 3.49 11.10
C SER A 89 -4.05 3.82 12.13
N GLU A 90 -2.82 4.13 11.66
CA GLU A 90 -1.71 4.51 12.54
C GLU A 90 -1.98 5.80 13.31
N ARG A 91 -2.51 6.84 12.64
CA ARG A 91 -2.89 8.10 13.29
C ARG A 91 -3.93 7.88 14.38
N HIS A 92 -4.95 7.07 14.08
CA HIS A 92 -6.00 6.72 15.05
C HIS A 92 -5.42 5.95 16.25
N ALA A 93 -4.53 4.98 16.00
CA ALA A 93 -3.86 4.24 17.08
C ALA A 93 -2.99 5.15 17.97
N GLN A 94 -2.26 6.10 17.37
CA GLN A 94 -1.44 7.07 18.09
C GLN A 94 -2.28 8.03 18.94
N GLU A 95 -3.43 8.48 18.43
CA GLU A 95 -4.36 9.34 19.15
C GLU A 95 -4.95 8.64 20.38
N MET A 96 -5.40 7.39 20.22
CA MET A 96 -5.90 6.57 21.32
C MET A 96 -4.84 6.30 22.39
N ALA A 97 -3.59 6.03 21.98
CA ALA A 97 -2.48 5.84 22.91
C ALA A 97 -2.17 7.12 23.72
N LYS A 98 -2.20 8.30 23.08
CA LYS A 98 -2.02 9.59 23.77
C LYS A 98 -3.13 9.85 24.79
N LEU A 99 -4.39 9.56 24.45
CA LEU A 99 -5.53 9.72 25.35
C LEU A 99 -5.41 8.81 26.58
N ALA A 100 -4.99 7.54 26.39
CA ALA A 100 -4.76 6.61 27.49
C ALA A 100 -3.62 7.05 28.42
N ALA A 101 -2.51 7.56 27.86
CA ALA A 101 -1.37 8.07 28.63
C ALA A 101 -1.69 9.36 29.41
N GLY A 102 -2.62 10.19 28.90
CA GLY A 102 -3.07 11.41 29.59
C GLY A 102 -3.98 11.15 30.80
N GLN A 103 -4.64 9.99 30.87
CA GLN A 103 -5.55 9.64 31.98
C GLN A 103 -4.84 9.04 33.21
N THR A 104 -3.57 8.63 33.09
CA THR A 104 -2.82 7.97 34.18
C THR A 104 -2.19 8.95 35.18
N GLY A 105 -2.29 10.27 34.96
CA GLY A 105 -1.65 11.30 35.80
C GLY A 105 -2.55 11.96 36.87
N ALA A 106 -3.82 11.57 36.98
CA ALA A 106 -4.78 12.23 37.86
C ALA A 106 -5.36 11.27 38.91
N GLN A 107 -4.52 10.81 39.84
CA GLN A 107 -4.95 10.27 41.15
C GLN A 107 -3.73 10.23 42.09
N ALA A 108 -3.47 11.35 42.77
CA ALA A 108 -2.70 11.33 44.01
C ALA A 108 -3.73 11.30 45.16
N PRO A 109 -3.62 10.37 46.13
CA PRO A 109 -4.52 10.38 47.28
C PRO A 109 -4.07 11.50 48.23
N GLU A 110 -4.93 12.49 48.44
CA GLU A 110 -4.83 13.43 49.56
C GLU A 110 -4.77 12.62 50.86
N THR A 111 -3.61 12.65 51.50
CA THR A 111 -3.41 11.99 52.79
C THR A 111 -4.06 12.87 53.85
N GLU A 112 -5.20 12.39 54.37
CA GLU A 112 -5.85 12.85 55.60
C GLU A 112 -4.79 13.15 56.68
N LYS A 113 -4.78 14.40 57.15
CA LYS A 113 -4.06 14.77 58.37
C LYS A 113 -5.07 15.34 59.36
N GLN A 114 -5.14 14.61 60.47
CA GLN A 114 -5.87 14.87 61.72
C GLN A 114 -5.73 16.29 62.23
#